data_AF-A0A9E2UHQ2-F1
#
_entry.id   AF-A0A9E2UHQ2-F1
#
_cell.length_a   1.000
_cell.length_b   1.000
_cell.length_c   1.000
_cell.angle_alpha   90.00
_cell.angle_beta   90.00
_cell.angle_gamma   90.00
#
_symmetry.space_group_name_H-M   'P 1'
#
loop_
_entity.id
_entity.type
_entity.pdbx_description
1 polymer ?
#
loop_
_entity_poly.entity_id
_entity_poly.type
_entity_poly.pdbx_seq_one_letter_code
_entity_poly.pdbx_strand_id
1 'polypeptide(L)'
;MNPVAAPTKVWPGRPYPLGATWDGEGVNFALFSAYAEKVELCLFDRSGNREEERIVLPEYTDEVWHAYLPDARPNLLYGYRVGGPYDPSNGHRFNPNKLLIDPYVRSLHGRLRWSDTLFGYRVGSQRSDLSFDRRDNARQIPKCRVIEPAFTWGEDRRPQTPWEETIILELHVRGATFRHPDVDPAHRGTFAGLHSPAMIDYLLDLGVTAVELLPIHAAIDDRHLLDRGLANYWGYNSIAYFAPDPRLLATNSIAGFKTMVKRLHDAGIEVILDVVYNHSGEGNHLGPTLSFRGIDNASYYRLDTDRRFYQDFTGTGNTLNLDHPRVLQLVMESLRYWVQEMRVDGFRFDLCTTLARENGDYAQGSAFFDAIRQDPVMAGVKLIAEPWDLGPYGYQLGNFPPGWAEWNGQYRDTVRRFWKGDKGLVADLASRVAGSSDIFGSRGRRPWASI
;
A
#
# COMPACT_ATOMS: atom_id res chain seq x y z
N MET A 1 -3.27 36.90 -26.81
CA MET A 1 -4.41 36.36 -26.04
C MET A 1 -4.38 34.86 -26.22
N ASN A 2 -4.06 34.08 -25.19
CA ASN A 2 -4.18 32.63 -25.29
C ASN A 2 -5.67 32.29 -25.39
N PRO A 3 -6.10 31.41 -26.30
CA PRO A 3 -7.49 30.98 -26.35
C PRO A 3 -7.87 30.39 -24.99
N VAL A 4 -8.97 30.88 -24.42
CA VAL A 4 -9.60 30.24 -23.26
C VAL A 4 -9.93 28.82 -23.69
N ALA A 5 -9.31 27.82 -23.06
CA ALA A 5 -9.59 26.42 -23.36
C ALA A 5 -11.09 26.18 -23.21
N ALA A 6 -11.70 25.46 -24.16
CA ALA A 6 -13.09 25.06 -24.04
C ALA A 6 -13.26 24.25 -22.73
N PRO A 7 -14.37 24.42 -22.00
CA PRO A 7 -14.61 23.70 -20.76
C PRO A 7 -14.56 22.20 -21.01
N THR A 8 -14.00 21.44 -20.06
CA THR A 8 -13.89 19.99 -20.21
C THR A 8 -15.29 19.37 -20.31
N LYS A 9 -15.48 18.53 -21.33
CA LYS A 9 -16.73 17.78 -21.50
C LYS A 9 -16.81 16.70 -20.42
N VAL A 10 -17.96 16.56 -19.77
CA VAL A 10 -18.18 15.61 -18.68
C VAL A 10 -19.36 14.70 -19.01
N TRP A 11 -19.15 13.39 -18.95
CA TRP A 11 -20.16 12.34 -19.11
C TRP A 11 -20.39 11.62 -17.77
N PRO A 12 -21.50 10.88 -17.62
CA PRO A 12 -21.83 10.20 -16.36
C PRO A 12 -20.75 9.21 -15.89
N GLY A 13 -20.07 8.52 -16.82
CA GLY A 13 -19.12 7.47 -16.47
C GLY A 13 -19.77 6.28 -15.77
N ARG A 14 -18.98 5.55 -14.98
CA ARG A 14 -19.39 4.32 -14.27
C ARG A 14 -18.81 4.29 -12.86
N PRO A 15 -19.51 3.69 -11.88
CA PRO A 15 -19.01 3.54 -10.51
C PRO A 15 -17.90 2.47 -10.37
N TYR A 16 -17.61 1.72 -11.44
CA TYR A 16 -16.57 0.70 -11.45
C TYR A 16 -15.86 0.67 -12.82
N PRO A 17 -14.54 0.43 -12.87
CA PRO A 17 -13.61 0.24 -11.74
C PRO A 17 -13.35 1.52 -10.94
N LEU A 18 -12.97 1.37 -9.66
CA LEU A 18 -12.54 2.50 -8.81
C LEU A 18 -11.20 3.08 -9.27
N GLY A 19 -11.00 4.36 -8.97
CA GLY A 19 -9.87 5.18 -9.42
C GLY A 19 -10.05 5.79 -10.80
N ALA A 20 -8.95 6.23 -11.40
CA ALA A 20 -8.91 6.75 -12.76
C ALA A 20 -8.48 5.67 -13.78
N THR A 21 -9.38 5.31 -14.69
CA THR A 21 -9.16 4.26 -15.70
C THR A 21 -9.28 4.84 -17.11
N TRP A 22 -8.18 4.76 -17.88
CA TRP A 22 -8.16 5.11 -19.29
C TRP A 22 -8.55 3.91 -20.15
N ASP A 23 -9.48 4.10 -21.09
CA ASP A 23 -10.06 3.02 -21.92
C ASP A 23 -9.72 3.14 -23.42
N GLY A 24 -8.91 4.13 -23.80
CA GLY A 24 -8.57 4.43 -25.19
C GLY A 24 -9.23 5.72 -25.71
N GLU A 25 -10.43 6.04 -25.23
CA GLU A 25 -11.21 7.19 -25.70
C GLU A 25 -11.23 8.34 -24.68
N GLY A 26 -11.15 8.01 -23.40
CA GLY A 26 -11.22 8.97 -22.30
C GLY A 26 -10.84 8.33 -20.97
N VAL A 27 -11.17 9.00 -19.88
CA VAL A 27 -10.85 8.52 -18.52
C VAL A 27 -12.11 8.48 -17.68
N ASN A 28 -12.43 7.30 -17.15
CA ASN A 28 -13.44 7.11 -16.11
C ASN A 28 -12.81 7.38 -14.75
N PHE A 29 -13.41 8.26 -13.96
CA PHE A 29 -13.04 8.54 -12.57
C PHE A 29 -14.14 8.01 -11.66
N ALA A 30 -13.78 7.22 -10.66
CA ALA A 30 -14.70 6.69 -9.66
C ALA A 30 -14.06 6.72 -8.26
N LEU A 31 -14.71 7.36 -7.30
CA LEU A 31 -14.21 7.56 -5.94
C LEU A 31 -15.28 7.16 -4.91
N PHE A 32 -14.97 6.17 -4.08
CA PHE A 32 -15.81 5.83 -2.94
C PHE A 32 -15.77 6.93 -1.88
N SER A 33 -16.95 7.35 -1.40
CA SER A 33 -17.14 8.10 -0.16
C SER A 33 -18.61 8.04 0.25
N ALA A 34 -18.90 7.40 1.38
CA ALA A 34 -20.26 7.21 1.88
C ALA A 34 -20.82 8.51 2.50
N TYR A 35 -19.95 9.33 3.10
CA TYR A 35 -20.36 10.53 3.85
C TYR A 35 -20.01 11.86 3.18
N ALA A 36 -19.42 11.85 1.97
CA ALA A 36 -19.22 13.09 1.22
C ALA A 36 -20.55 13.69 0.77
N GLU A 37 -20.63 15.02 0.81
CA GLU A 37 -21.75 15.80 0.25
C GLU A 37 -21.42 16.35 -1.14
N LYS A 38 -20.12 16.42 -1.47
CA LYS A 38 -19.63 16.90 -2.76
C LYS A 38 -18.22 16.38 -3.03
N VAL A 39 -17.99 15.89 -4.24
CA VAL A 39 -16.65 15.54 -4.73
C VAL A 39 -16.28 16.40 -5.94
N GLU A 40 -15.10 17.01 -5.90
CA GLU A 40 -14.52 17.78 -7.00
C GLU A 40 -13.23 17.12 -7.49
N LEU A 41 -13.21 16.74 -8.77
CA LEU A 41 -12.02 16.34 -9.51
C LEU A 41 -11.25 17.61 -9.92
N CYS A 42 -10.04 17.77 -9.40
CA CYS A 42 -9.16 18.89 -9.71
C CYS A 42 -8.12 18.45 -10.75
N LEU A 43 -8.10 19.10 -11.92
CA LEU A 43 -7.14 18.84 -12.99
C LEU A 43 -5.97 19.83 -12.92
N PHE A 44 -4.78 19.36 -13.23
CA PHE A 44 -3.54 20.14 -13.15
C PHE A 44 -2.79 20.16 -14.47
N ASP A 45 -2.03 21.24 -14.64
CA ASP A 45 -1.06 21.37 -15.73
C ASP A 45 -0.01 20.24 -15.67
N ARG A 46 0.74 20.03 -16.76
CA ARG A 46 1.76 18.97 -16.82
C ARG A 46 2.85 19.07 -15.75
N SER A 47 3.07 20.27 -15.21
CA SER A 47 4.04 20.47 -14.12
C SER A 47 3.48 20.05 -12.75
N GLY A 48 2.15 20.00 -12.60
CA GLY A 48 1.45 19.72 -11.35
C GLY A 48 1.39 20.91 -10.39
N ASN A 49 1.76 22.11 -10.85
CA ASN A 49 1.88 23.31 -10.02
C ASN A 49 0.67 24.24 -10.15
N ARG A 50 -0.07 24.19 -11.25
CA ARG A 50 -1.26 25.01 -11.48
C ARG A 50 -2.47 24.11 -11.66
N GLU A 51 -3.46 24.32 -10.81
CA GLU A 51 -4.80 23.76 -11.00
C GLU A 51 -5.46 24.48 -12.17
N GLU A 52 -5.86 23.74 -13.20
CA GLU A 52 -6.43 24.30 -14.43
C GLU A 52 -7.95 24.30 -14.41
N GLU A 53 -8.55 23.28 -13.78
CA GLU A 53 -9.99 23.12 -13.73
C GLU A 53 -10.42 22.32 -12.49
N ARG A 54 -11.64 22.61 -12.00
CA ARG A 54 -12.34 21.80 -11.00
C ARG A 54 -13.67 21.35 -11.57
N ILE A 55 -13.88 20.04 -11.57
CA ILE A 55 -15.07 19.40 -12.10
C ILE A 55 -15.80 18.74 -10.94
N VAL A 56 -17.04 19.13 -10.69
CA VAL A 56 -17.90 18.43 -9.73
C VAL A 56 -18.28 17.08 -10.33
N LEU A 57 -18.04 15.98 -9.61
CA LEU A 57 -18.51 14.66 -10.07
C LEU A 57 -20.04 14.62 -9.98
N PRO A 58 -20.76 14.45 -11.10
CA PRO A 58 -22.21 14.63 -11.13
C PRO A 58 -22.98 13.38 -10.67
N GLU A 59 -22.39 12.20 -10.81
CA GLU A 59 -23.07 10.94 -10.52
C GLU A 59 -22.62 10.36 -9.19
N TYR A 60 -23.57 9.71 -8.51
CA TYR A 60 -23.37 9.02 -7.25
C TYR A 60 -24.18 7.72 -7.25
N THR A 61 -23.50 6.59 -7.39
CA THR A 61 -24.11 5.25 -7.44
C THR A 61 -23.38 4.34 -6.47
N ASP A 62 -24.11 3.65 -5.59
CA ASP A 62 -23.53 2.65 -4.67
C ASP A 62 -22.39 3.23 -3.79
N GLU A 63 -22.60 4.45 -3.28
CA GLU A 63 -21.62 5.22 -2.50
C GLU A 63 -20.35 5.65 -3.26
N VAL A 64 -20.37 5.53 -4.59
CA VAL A 64 -19.26 5.91 -5.46
C VAL A 64 -19.63 7.13 -6.30
N TRP A 65 -18.82 8.17 -6.19
CA TRP A 65 -18.89 9.36 -7.02
C TRP A 65 -18.15 9.11 -8.32
N HIS A 66 -18.76 9.40 -9.47
CA HIS A 66 -18.11 9.12 -10.74
C HIS A 66 -18.42 10.12 -11.85
N ALA A 67 -17.51 10.17 -12.82
CA ALA A 67 -17.64 10.90 -14.07
C ALA A 67 -16.74 10.27 -15.13
N TYR A 68 -17.01 10.57 -16.39
CA TYR A 68 -16.13 10.24 -17.50
C TYR A 68 -15.75 11.49 -18.27
N LEU A 69 -14.45 11.67 -18.49
CA LEU A 69 -13.91 12.76 -19.28
C LEU A 69 -13.54 12.21 -20.65
N PRO A 70 -14.39 12.37 -21.69
CA PRO A 70 -13.98 12.09 -23.06
C PRO A 70 -12.76 12.95 -23.40
N ASP A 71 -11.85 12.41 -24.20
CA ASP A 71 -10.61 13.07 -24.63
C ASP A 71 -9.53 13.23 -23.54
N ALA A 72 -9.80 12.88 -22.28
CA ALA A 72 -8.76 12.72 -21.28
C ALA A 72 -7.78 11.59 -21.71
N ARG A 73 -6.50 11.76 -21.40
CA ARG A 73 -5.41 10.88 -21.85
C ARG A 73 -4.48 10.51 -20.69
N PRO A 74 -3.68 9.44 -20.84
CA PRO A 74 -2.59 9.16 -19.91
C PRO A 74 -1.67 10.36 -19.71
N ASN A 75 -1.09 10.45 -18.51
CA ASN A 75 -0.33 11.59 -17.97
C ASN A 75 -1.17 12.79 -17.52
N LEU A 76 -2.50 12.76 -17.63
CA LEU A 76 -3.35 13.74 -16.97
C LEU A 76 -3.10 13.71 -15.46
N LEU A 77 -2.80 14.87 -14.89
CA LEU A 77 -2.56 15.05 -13.46
C LEU A 77 -3.83 15.52 -12.77
N TYR A 78 -4.17 14.86 -11.67
CA TYR A 78 -5.39 15.13 -10.94
C TYR A 78 -5.23 14.97 -9.42
N GLY A 79 -6.26 15.38 -8.68
CA GLY A 79 -6.50 15.05 -7.28
C GLY A 79 -7.96 15.35 -6.93
N TYR A 80 -8.38 15.04 -5.72
CA TYR A 80 -9.76 15.29 -5.28
C TYR A 80 -9.84 16.36 -4.19
N ARG A 81 -10.92 17.12 -4.18
CA ARG A 81 -11.39 17.87 -3.02
C ARG A 81 -12.74 17.31 -2.62
N VAL A 82 -12.87 16.93 -1.36
CA VAL A 82 -14.07 16.29 -0.85
C VAL A 82 -14.66 17.15 0.25
N GLY A 83 -15.92 17.54 0.04
CA GLY A 83 -16.73 18.29 0.99
C GLY A 83 -17.70 17.36 1.72
N GLY A 84 -17.99 17.70 2.97
CA GLY A 84 -18.86 16.95 3.86
C GLY A 84 -18.76 17.53 5.27
N PRO A 85 -19.35 16.86 6.27
CA PRO A 85 -19.35 17.35 7.65
C PRO A 85 -17.93 17.42 8.25
N TYR A 86 -17.57 18.58 8.79
CA TYR A 86 -16.41 18.68 9.68
C TYR A 86 -16.88 18.57 11.13
N ASP A 87 -17.04 17.34 11.59
CA ASP A 87 -17.44 16.99 12.94
C ASP A 87 -16.47 15.96 13.54
N PRO A 88 -15.27 16.41 13.98
CA PRO A 88 -14.26 15.52 14.52
C PRO A 88 -14.76 14.71 15.70
N SER A 89 -15.70 15.20 16.51
CA SER A 89 -16.24 14.47 17.67
C SER A 89 -16.98 13.18 17.27
N ASN A 90 -17.56 13.15 16.08
CA ASN A 90 -18.22 11.96 15.52
C ASN A 90 -17.36 11.23 14.47
N GLY A 91 -16.10 11.65 14.31
CA GLY A 91 -15.14 11.05 13.39
C GLY A 91 -15.19 11.60 11.97
N HIS A 92 -16.00 12.61 11.66
CA HIS A 92 -16.04 13.21 10.32
C HIS A 92 -15.00 14.32 10.19
N ARG A 93 -14.10 14.21 9.21
CA ARG A 93 -12.92 15.09 9.06
C ARG A 93 -12.80 15.71 7.67
N PHE A 94 -13.91 15.87 6.96
CA PHE A 94 -13.95 16.46 5.62
C PHE A 94 -13.41 17.89 5.60
N ASN A 95 -12.48 18.16 4.69
CA ASN A 95 -11.95 19.51 4.51
C ASN A 95 -11.63 19.75 3.02
N PRO A 96 -12.52 20.42 2.26
CA PRO A 96 -12.33 20.62 0.82
C PRO A 96 -11.17 21.57 0.48
N ASN A 97 -10.60 22.27 1.46
CA ASN A 97 -9.38 23.06 1.26
C ASN A 97 -8.15 22.17 1.08
N LYS A 98 -8.23 20.88 1.45
CA LYS A 98 -7.17 19.90 1.25
C LYS A 98 -7.45 19.14 -0.05
N LEU A 99 -6.52 19.27 -1.00
CA LEU A 99 -6.39 18.38 -2.13
C LEU A 99 -5.91 17.01 -1.62
N LEU A 100 -6.53 15.95 -2.14
CA LEU A 100 -6.40 14.58 -1.67
C LEU A 100 -5.91 13.67 -2.80
N ILE A 101 -5.13 12.66 -2.41
CA ILE A 101 -4.64 11.58 -3.26
C ILE A 101 -5.76 10.55 -3.42
N ASP A 102 -6.01 10.12 -4.65
CA ASP A 102 -6.91 9.02 -4.98
C ASP A 102 -6.37 7.71 -4.36
N PRO A 103 -7.16 7.01 -3.50
CA PRO A 103 -6.78 5.73 -2.91
C PRO A 103 -6.38 4.65 -3.93
N TYR A 104 -6.90 4.76 -5.15
CA TYR A 104 -6.66 3.86 -6.28
C TYR A 104 -5.60 4.36 -7.27
N VAL A 105 -4.87 5.42 -6.92
CA VAL A 105 -3.82 5.97 -7.79
C VAL A 105 -2.74 4.94 -8.07
N ARG A 106 -2.40 4.75 -9.35
CA ARG A 106 -1.34 3.83 -9.81
C ARG A 106 0.01 4.53 -10.06
N SER A 107 0.03 5.86 -10.11
CA SER A 107 1.24 6.66 -10.25
C SER A 107 1.07 8.04 -9.63
N LEU A 108 2.05 8.45 -8.82
CA LEU A 108 2.13 9.80 -8.25
C LEU A 108 3.11 10.66 -9.04
N HIS A 109 2.82 11.95 -9.15
CA HIS A 109 3.68 12.97 -9.76
C HIS A 109 4.08 14.03 -8.75
N GLY A 110 5.39 14.27 -8.64
CA GLY A 110 5.98 15.17 -7.64
C GLY A 110 6.26 14.47 -6.30
N ARG A 111 6.65 15.28 -5.31
CA ARG A 111 6.93 14.81 -3.94
C ARG A 111 6.09 15.59 -2.95
N LEU A 112 5.74 14.94 -1.84
CA LEU A 112 5.15 15.61 -0.69
C LEU A 112 6.17 16.62 -0.12
N ARG A 113 5.73 17.87 0.03
CA ARG A 113 6.51 18.94 0.68
C ARG A 113 5.84 19.30 1.99
N TRP A 114 6.45 18.92 3.10
CA TRP A 114 5.85 19.14 4.41
C TRP A 114 5.60 20.62 4.70
N SER A 115 4.38 20.89 5.18
CA SER A 115 3.90 22.20 5.59
C SER A 115 2.68 22.02 6.49
N ASP A 116 2.42 22.99 7.35
CA ASP A 116 1.21 22.99 8.18
C ASP A 116 -0.09 23.05 7.34
N THR A 117 -0.01 23.39 6.05
CA THR A 117 -1.17 23.36 5.15
C THR A 117 -1.69 21.96 4.88
N LEU A 118 -0.86 20.92 5.06
CA LEU A 118 -1.24 19.51 4.87
C LEU A 118 -2.18 18.98 5.95
N PHE A 119 -2.40 19.72 7.03
CA PHE A 119 -3.27 19.32 8.13
C PHE A 119 -4.66 19.91 7.93
N GLY A 120 -5.71 19.09 8.11
CA GLY A 120 -7.11 19.51 8.11
C GLY A 120 -7.45 20.51 9.22
N TYR A 121 -6.61 20.58 10.25
CA TYR A 121 -6.73 21.45 11.42
C TYR A 121 -5.54 22.41 11.52
N ARG A 122 -5.68 23.47 12.32
CA ARG A 122 -4.64 24.48 12.49
C ARG A 122 -3.59 23.98 13.49
N VAL A 123 -2.42 23.61 12.98
CA VAL A 123 -1.25 23.27 13.81
C VAL A 123 -0.96 24.40 14.81
N GLY A 124 -0.77 24.06 16.09
CA GLY A 124 -0.57 25.01 17.17
C GLY A 124 -1.84 25.69 17.73
N SER A 125 -3.03 25.36 17.21
CA SER A 125 -4.28 25.85 17.80
C SER A 125 -4.52 25.26 19.18
N GLN A 126 -5.04 26.06 20.12
CA GLN A 126 -5.53 25.57 21.43
C GLN A 126 -6.67 24.56 21.30
N ARG A 127 -7.38 24.55 20.16
CA ARG A 127 -8.43 23.55 19.86
C ARG A 127 -7.88 22.29 19.19
N SER A 128 -6.58 22.21 18.93
CA SER A 128 -5.92 21.08 18.24
C SER A 128 -6.67 20.62 16.99
N ASP A 129 -6.95 19.32 16.87
CA ASP A 129 -7.67 18.69 15.76
C ASP A 129 -9.17 19.03 15.68
N LEU A 130 -9.71 19.79 16.64
CA LEU A 130 -11.08 20.34 16.59
C LEU A 130 -11.13 21.69 15.85
N SER A 131 -9.97 22.26 15.49
CA SER A 131 -9.89 23.49 14.71
C SER A 131 -9.98 23.20 13.21
N PHE A 132 -10.49 24.15 12.42
CA PHE A 132 -10.60 23.98 10.97
C PHE A 132 -9.57 24.86 10.23
N ASP A 133 -8.71 24.24 9.42
CA ASP A 133 -7.72 24.94 8.60
C ASP A 133 -8.24 25.15 7.18
N ARG A 134 -8.31 26.42 6.75
CA ARG A 134 -8.83 26.83 5.43
C ARG A 134 -7.76 27.02 4.35
N ARG A 135 -6.49 26.78 4.67
CA ARG A 135 -5.37 26.99 3.73
C ARG A 135 -5.34 25.85 2.72
N ASP A 136 -5.10 26.19 1.47
CA ASP A 136 -4.90 25.23 0.39
C ASP A 136 -3.55 24.50 0.55
N ASN A 137 -3.52 23.20 0.23
CA ASN A 137 -2.34 22.34 0.24
C ASN A 137 -1.91 21.89 -1.16
N ALA A 138 -2.57 22.33 -2.24
CA ALA A 138 -2.35 21.79 -3.59
C ALA A 138 -0.89 21.94 -4.05
N ARG A 139 -0.16 22.95 -3.57
CA ARG A 139 1.27 23.12 -3.86
C ARG A 139 2.17 22.15 -3.08
N GLN A 140 1.69 21.51 -2.03
CA GLN A 140 2.48 20.68 -1.14
C GLN A 140 2.28 19.18 -1.37
N ILE A 141 1.14 18.78 -1.93
CA ILE A 141 0.80 17.39 -2.15
C ILE A 141 1.19 16.92 -3.57
N PRO A 142 1.70 15.68 -3.75
CA PRO A 142 1.86 15.10 -5.09
C PRO A 142 0.51 14.99 -5.79
N LYS A 143 0.54 14.95 -7.13
CA LYS A 143 -0.66 14.74 -7.96
C LYS A 143 -0.80 13.28 -8.33
N CYS A 144 -2.03 12.83 -8.42
CA CYS A 144 -2.34 11.56 -9.04
C CYS A 144 -2.12 11.68 -10.54
N ARG A 145 -1.69 10.60 -11.19
CA ARG A 145 -1.45 10.55 -12.63
C ARG A 145 -2.22 9.40 -13.24
N VAL A 146 -3.01 9.71 -14.26
CA VAL A 146 -3.64 8.69 -15.11
C VAL A 146 -2.53 7.94 -15.84
N ILE A 147 -2.51 6.61 -15.72
CA ILE A 147 -1.53 5.78 -16.39
C ILE A 147 -2.08 5.19 -17.69
N GLU A 148 -1.18 4.84 -18.60
CA GLU A 148 -1.47 3.86 -19.63
C GLU A 148 -1.17 2.46 -19.07
N PRO A 149 -2.14 1.54 -19.04
CA PRO A 149 -1.92 0.22 -18.42
C PRO A 149 -1.06 -0.71 -19.29
N ALA A 150 -1.00 -0.46 -20.61
CA ALA A 150 -0.39 -1.33 -21.59
C ALA A 150 1.10 -1.60 -21.29
N PHE A 151 1.44 -2.88 -21.28
CA PHE A 151 2.82 -3.37 -21.14
C PHE A 151 2.94 -4.74 -21.81
N THR A 152 3.97 -4.92 -22.64
CA THR A 152 4.19 -6.19 -23.35
C THR A 152 5.01 -7.14 -22.50
N TRP A 153 4.35 -8.08 -21.84
CA TRP A 153 5.00 -9.14 -21.06
C TRP A 153 5.69 -10.20 -21.94
N GLY A 154 5.29 -10.36 -23.19
CA GLY A 154 5.83 -11.39 -24.10
C GLY A 154 5.59 -12.80 -23.56
N GLU A 155 6.61 -13.67 -23.66
CA GLU A 155 6.58 -15.06 -23.19
C GLU A 155 6.80 -15.21 -21.68
N ASP A 156 6.62 -14.16 -20.88
CA ASP A 156 6.81 -14.20 -19.44
C ASP A 156 5.92 -15.29 -18.79
N ARG A 157 6.56 -16.16 -18.02
CA ARG A 157 5.94 -17.23 -17.25
C ARG A 157 6.35 -17.05 -15.80
N ARG A 158 5.38 -17.15 -14.90
CA ARG A 158 5.64 -17.16 -13.46
C ARG A 158 6.53 -18.36 -13.12
N PRO A 159 7.58 -18.19 -12.30
CA PRO A 159 8.45 -19.31 -11.91
C PRO A 159 7.70 -20.43 -11.16
N GLN A 160 6.78 -20.07 -10.26
CA GLN A 160 5.98 -21.01 -9.47
C GLN A 160 6.83 -22.03 -8.69
N THR A 161 7.91 -21.57 -8.08
CA THR A 161 8.81 -22.42 -7.29
C THR A 161 8.01 -23.09 -6.16
N PRO A 162 8.05 -24.43 -6.01
CA PRO A 162 7.38 -25.11 -4.91
C PRO A 162 7.82 -24.59 -3.54
N TRP A 163 6.93 -24.64 -2.55
CA TRP A 163 7.21 -24.13 -1.20
C TRP A 163 8.39 -24.85 -0.54
N GLU A 164 8.53 -26.15 -0.78
CA GLU A 164 9.61 -26.99 -0.27
C GLU A 164 10.99 -26.70 -0.89
N GLU A 165 11.03 -26.00 -2.02
CA GLU A 165 12.26 -25.59 -2.72
C GLU A 165 12.52 -24.08 -2.58
N THR A 166 11.62 -23.35 -1.91
CA THR A 166 11.69 -21.89 -1.82
C THR A 166 12.79 -21.44 -0.86
N ILE A 167 13.67 -20.55 -1.35
CA ILE A 167 14.66 -19.80 -0.56
C ILE A 167 14.40 -18.31 -0.78
N ILE A 168 13.98 -17.63 0.29
CA ILE A 168 13.60 -16.21 0.26
C ILE A 168 14.81 -15.33 0.62
N LEU A 169 15.06 -14.31 -0.19
CA LEU A 169 15.99 -13.23 0.12
C LEU A 169 15.22 -11.92 0.35
N GLU A 170 15.12 -11.51 1.62
CA GLU A 170 14.60 -10.19 1.98
C GLU A 170 15.60 -9.10 1.54
N LEU A 171 15.13 -8.12 0.77
CA LEU A 171 15.98 -7.02 0.30
C LEU A 171 15.25 -5.68 0.22
N HIS A 172 16.01 -4.62 0.47
CA HIS A 172 15.55 -3.27 0.24
C HIS A 172 15.96 -2.81 -1.17
N VAL A 173 15.00 -2.43 -2.02
CA VAL A 173 15.23 -2.00 -3.42
C VAL A 173 16.37 -0.98 -3.53
N ARG A 174 16.32 0.09 -2.71
CA ARG A 174 17.40 1.07 -2.61
C ARG A 174 18.73 0.45 -2.16
N GLY A 175 18.77 -0.11 -0.95
CA GLY A 175 20.01 -0.61 -0.34
C GLY A 175 20.75 -1.66 -1.15
N ALA A 176 20.02 -2.57 -1.80
CA ALA A 176 20.58 -3.70 -2.54
C ALA A 176 21.58 -3.28 -3.62
N THR A 177 21.33 -2.14 -4.30
CA THR A 177 22.15 -1.72 -5.44
C THR A 177 22.75 -0.32 -5.31
N PHE A 178 22.44 0.43 -4.25
CA PHE A 178 22.87 1.83 -4.13
C PHE A 178 24.39 2.02 -4.23
N ARG A 179 25.17 1.06 -3.73
CA ARG A 179 26.64 1.07 -3.74
C ARG A 179 27.26 0.02 -4.66
N HIS A 180 26.46 -0.67 -5.47
CA HIS A 180 26.96 -1.75 -6.31
C HIS A 180 27.79 -1.17 -7.47
N PRO A 181 29.09 -1.51 -7.60
CA PRO A 181 29.99 -0.88 -8.58
C PRO A 181 29.55 -1.16 -10.01
N ASP A 182 29.07 -2.38 -10.29
CA ASP A 182 28.70 -2.83 -11.64
C ASP A 182 27.27 -2.48 -12.06
N VAL A 183 26.53 -1.75 -11.22
CA VAL A 183 25.22 -1.18 -11.57
C VAL A 183 25.43 0.25 -12.05
N ASP A 184 24.82 0.59 -13.19
CA ASP A 184 24.84 1.96 -13.73
C ASP A 184 24.43 2.98 -12.63
N PRO A 185 25.24 4.02 -12.37
CA PRO A 185 24.93 5.05 -11.38
C PRO A 185 23.50 5.62 -11.46
N ALA A 186 22.91 5.72 -12.66
CA ALA A 186 21.55 6.22 -12.86
C ALA A 186 20.46 5.22 -12.40
N HIS A 187 20.79 3.93 -12.29
CA HIS A 187 19.86 2.86 -11.90
C HIS A 187 20.04 2.41 -10.44
N ARG A 188 21.14 2.78 -9.80
CA ARG A 188 21.45 2.40 -8.41
C ARG A 188 20.33 2.78 -7.44
N GLY A 189 19.90 1.79 -6.68
CA GLY A 189 18.85 1.92 -5.68
C GLY A 189 17.44 2.13 -6.22
N THR A 190 17.17 1.64 -7.43
CA THR A 190 15.87 1.64 -8.09
C THR A 190 15.52 0.23 -8.58
N PHE A 191 14.29 0.00 -9.03
CA PHE A 191 13.92 -1.28 -9.67
C PHE A 191 14.81 -1.61 -10.89
N ALA A 192 15.31 -0.60 -11.61
CA ALA A 192 16.23 -0.80 -12.73
C ALA A 192 17.58 -1.38 -12.29
N GLY A 193 18.02 -1.05 -11.08
CA GLY A 193 19.22 -1.64 -10.50
C GLY A 193 19.04 -3.11 -10.16
N LEU A 194 17.86 -3.49 -9.64
CA LEU A 194 17.57 -4.88 -9.24
C LEU A 194 17.56 -5.86 -10.40
N HIS A 195 17.20 -5.41 -11.60
CA HIS A 195 17.21 -6.25 -12.81
C HIS A 195 18.45 -6.03 -13.70
N SER A 196 19.49 -5.39 -13.16
CA SER A 196 20.76 -5.29 -13.88
C SER A 196 21.41 -6.68 -14.01
N PRO A 197 22.22 -6.94 -15.07
CA PRO A 197 22.89 -8.22 -15.23
C PRO A 197 23.68 -8.65 -13.99
N ALA A 198 24.46 -7.73 -13.40
CA ALA A 198 25.24 -8.01 -12.20
C ALA A 198 24.39 -8.45 -11.00
N MET A 199 23.21 -7.86 -10.82
CA MET A 199 22.32 -8.25 -9.73
C MET A 199 21.66 -9.61 -10.01
N ILE A 200 21.24 -9.88 -11.24
CA ILE A 200 20.65 -11.17 -11.61
C ILE A 200 21.68 -12.29 -11.44
N ASP A 201 22.90 -12.10 -11.95
CA ASP A 201 23.99 -13.07 -11.80
C ASP A 201 24.28 -13.35 -10.31
N TYR A 202 24.32 -12.30 -9.48
CA TYR A 202 24.48 -12.44 -8.03
C TYR A 202 23.37 -13.27 -7.38
N LEU A 203 22.10 -13.03 -7.73
CA LEU A 203 20.96 -13.76 -7.16
C LEU A 203 20.99 -15.24 -7.55
N LEU A 204 21.34 -15.53 -8.81
CA LEU A 204 21.50 -16.90 -9.32
C LEU A 204 22.66 -17.62 -8.63
N ASP A 205 23.81 -16.96 -8.49
CA ASP A 205 25.00 -17.50 -7.81
C ASP A 205 24.74 -17.78 -6.33
N LEU A 206 23.94 -16.92 -5.67
CA LEU A 206 23.52 -17.14 -4.27
C LEU A 206 22.55 -18.32 -4.13
N GLY A 207 21.84 -18.69 -5.21
CA GLY A 207 20.91 -19.82 -5.25
C GLY A 207 19.54 -19.52 -4.63
N VAL A 208 19.13 -18.25 -4.57
CA VAL A 208 17.81 -17.87 -4.05
C VAL A 208 16.74 -18.06 -5.12
N THR A 209 15.52 -18.39 -4.71
CA THR A 209 14.42 -18.66 -5.64
C THR A 209 13.36 -17.57 -5.62
N ALA A 210 13.33 -16.76 -4.57
CA ALA A 210 12.39 -15.65 -4.41
C ALA A 210 13.10 -14.46 -3.76
N VAL A 211 12.79 -13.26 -4.22
CA VAL A 211 13.14 -12.02 -3.53
C VAL A 211 11.90 -11.46 -2.82
N GLU A 212 12.06 -11.13 -1.54
CA GLU A 212 11.04 -10.42 -0.76
C GLU A 212 11.45 -8.96 -0.65
N LEU A 213 10.70 -8.08 -1.32
CA LEU A 213 11.00 -6.65 -1.34
C LEU A 213 10.36 -5.99 -0.12
N LEU A 214 11.16 -5.28 0.68
CA LEU A 214 10.64 -4.32 1.66
C LEU A 214 9.64 -3.35 1.00
N PRO A 215 8.74 -2.71 1.77
CA PRO A 215 7.58 -2.01 1.23
C PRO A 215 7.88 -1.10 0.04
N ILE A 216 7.22 -1.39 -1.07
CA ILE A 216 7.39 -0.66 -2.33
C ILE A 216 6.20 0.25 -2.66
N HIS A 217 5.09 0.15 -1.93
CA HIS A 217 3.97 1.09 -2.08
C HIS A 217 4.44 2.52 -1.81
N ALA A 218 3.87 3.50 -2.51
CA ALA A 218 4.21 4.88 -2.27
C ALA A 218 3.89 5.26 -0.82
N ALA A 219 4.95 5.64 -0.10
CA ALA A 219 4.92 5.95 1.31
C ALA A 219 5.28 7.41 1.56
N ILE A 220 5.02 7.88 2.77
CA ILE A 220 5.45 9.21 3.20
C ILE A 220 6.52 9.13 4.29
N ASP A 221 7.44 10.09 4.26
CA ASP A 221 8.36 10.32 5.37
C ASP A 221 7.61 11.05 6.48
N ASP A 222 7.60 10.50 7.70
CA ASP A 222 6.98 11.16 8.84
C ASP A 222 7.63 12.52 9.13
N ARG A 223 6.80 13.52 9.46
CA ARG A 223 7.27 14.87 9.76
C ARG A 223 8.37 14.90 10.82
N HIS A 224 8.23 14.11 11.88
CA HIS A 224 9.18 14.08 12.99
C HIS A 224 10.56 13.51 12.59
N LEU A 225 10.63 12.68 11.54
CA LEU A 225 11.90 12.22 10.98
C LEU A 225 12.57 13.36 10.22
N LEU A 226 11.82 14.05 9.36
CA LEU A 226 12.35 15.15 8.55
C LEU A 226 12.80 16.34 9.39
N ASP A 227 12.09 16.65 10.48
CA ASP A 227 12.48 17.68 11.44
C ASP A 227 13.84 17.38 12.10
N ARG A 228 14.28 16.11 12.07
CA ARG A 228 15.60 15.64 12.53
C ARG A 228 16.60 15.40 11.40
N GLY A 229 16.27 15.75 10.16
CA GLY A 229 17.08 15.46 8.98
C GLY A 229 17.17 13.96 8.63
N LEU A 230 16.21 13.16 9.10
CA LEU A 230 16.08 11.74 8.79
C LEU A 230 15.01 11.51 7.72
N ALA A 231 14.93 10.29 7.18
CA ALA A 231 13.89 9.87 6.25
C ALA A 231 13.40 8.46 6.62
N ASN A 232 12.19 8.12 6.19
CA ASN A 232 11.71 6.75 6.29
C ASN A 232 12.39 5.92 5.21
N TYR A 233 13.40 5.16 5.63
CA TYR A 233 14.14 4.28 4.74
C TYR A 233 13.29 3.08 4.34
N TRP A 234 12.73 2.35 5.31
CA TRP A 234 12.06 1.07 5.06
C TRP A 234 10.76 1.17 4.26
N GLY A 235 10.01 2.28 4.39
CA GLY A 235 8.77 2.49 3.62
C GLY A 235 7.48 1.97 4.24
N TYR A 236 7.50 1.48 5.50
CA TYR A 236 6.31 1.05 6.25
C TYR A 236 5.45 2.24 6.69
N ASN A 237 4.95 3.03 5.74
CA ASN A 237 4.09 4.18 5.97
C ASN A 237 3.31 4.57 4.69
N SER A 238 2.65 3.57 4.10
CA SER A 238 2.03 3.68 2.77
C SER A 238 0.88 4.70 2.72
N ILE A 239 0.75 5.41 1.61
CA ILE A 239 -0.36 6.33 1.32
C ILE A 239 -1.09 6.01 0.01
N ALA A 240 -0.50 5.18 -0.86
CA ALA A 240 -1.15 4.72 -2.08
C ALA A 240 -0.80 3.25 -2.37
N TYR A 241 -1.78 2.37 -2.20
CA TYR A 241 -1.59 0.91 -2.26
C TYR A 241 -1.41 0.34 -3.67
N PHE A 242 -1.66 1.13 -4.73
CA PHE A 242 -1.52 0.69 -6.12
C PHE A 242 -0.32 1.33 -6.82
N ALA A 243 0.31 2.32 -6.20
CA ALA A 243 1.43 3.03 -6.81
C ALA A 243 2.75 2.54 -6.18
N PRO A 244 3.77 2.18 -6.98
CA PRO A 244 5.11 2.05 -6.44
C PRO A 244 5.64 3.42 -5.98
N ASP A 245 6.49 3.43 -4.96
CA ASP A 245 7.10 4.65 -4.45
C ASP A 245 7.96 5.32 -5.54
N PRO A 246 7.68 6.60 -5.89
CA PRO A 246 8.44 7.31 -6.91
C PRO A 246 9.95 7.39 -6.62
N ARG A 247 10.39 7.25 -5.36
CA ARG A 247 11.80 7.21 -4.95
C ARG A 247 12.50 5.93 -5.39
N LEU A 248 11.77 4.88 -5.76
CA LEU A 248 12.29 3.59 -6.19
C LEU A 248 12.27 3.41 -7.71
N LEU A 249 11.71 4.37 -8.44
CA LEU A 249 11.67 4.33 -9.90
C LEU A 249 12.88 5.10 -10.49
N ALA A 250 13.57 4.51 -11.47
CA ALA A 250 14.61 5.21 -12.24
C ALA A 250 14.03 6.31 -13.15
N THR A 251 12.83 6.07 -13.64
CA THR A 251 12.04 7.04 -14.42
C THR A 251 10.67 7.16 -13.75
N ASN A 252 9.90 8.22 -13.98
CA ASN A 252 8.55 8.34 -13.40
C ASN A 252 7.51 7.38 -14.02
N SER A 253 7.93 6.22 -14.54
CA SER A 253 7.10 5.22 -15.20
C SER A 253 7.03 3.93 -14.39
N ILE A 254 5.82 3.43 -14.18
CA ILE A 254 5.56 2.14 -13.54
C ILE A 254 6.13 0.95 -14.34
N ALA A 255 6.42 1.15 -15.63
CA ALA A 255 7.00 0.12 -16.49
C ALA A 255 8.34 -0.39 -15.95
N GLY A 256 9.10 0.45 -15.21
CA GLY A 256 10.34 0.01 -14.57
C GLY A 256 10.14 -1.13 -13.57
N PHE A 257 9.01 -1.13 -12.83
CA PHE A 257 8.66 -2.25 -11.94
C PHE A 257 8.31 -3.50 -12.75
N LYS A 258 7.45 -3.36 -13.78
CA LYS A 258 7.05 -4.49 -14.63
C LYS A 258 8.25 -5.13 -15.34
N THR A 259 9.20 -4.32 -15.82
CA THR A 259 10.46 -4.80 -16.40
C THR A 259 11.31 -5.55 -15.38
N MET A 260 11.39 -5.08 -14.13
CA MET A 260 12.10 -5.79 -13.08
C MET A 260 11.50 -7.19 -12.85
N VAL A 261 10.19 -7.27 -12.63
CA VAL A 261 9.49 -8.54 -12.42
C VAL A 261 9.73 -9.48 -13.61
N LYS A 262 9.53 -9.00 -14.84
CA LYS A 262 9.78 -9.80 -16.04
C LYS A 262 11.21 -10.37 -16.09
N ARG A 263 12.21 -9.55 -15.76
CA ARG A 263 13.61 -9.98 -15.82
C ARG A 263 13.98 -10.98 -14.73
N LEU A 264 13.38 -10.86 -13.55
CA LEU A 264 13.55 -11.84 -12.49
C LEU A 264 12.84 -13.16 -12.85
N HIS A 265 11.65 -13.10 -13.44
CA HIS A 265 10.95 -14.27 -13.98
C HIS A 265 11.73 -14.97 -15.11
N ASP A 266 12.30 -14.21 -16.04
CA ASP A 266 13.17 -14.75 -17.10
C ASP A 266 14.36 -15.54 -16.50
N ALA A 267 14.79 -15.20 -15.27
CA ALA A 267 15.83 -15.87 -14.50
C ALA A 267 15.30 -16.94 -13.52
N GLY A 268 13.99 -17.20 -13.48
CA GLY A 268 13.37 -18.17 -12.57
C GLY A 268 13.25 -17.71 -11.12
N ILE A 269 13.31 -16.40 -10.86
CA ILE A 269 13.23 -15.81 -9.52
C ILE A 269 11.85 -15.18 -9.31
N GLU A 270 11.16 -15.59 -8.25
CA GLU A 270 9.86 -15.05 -7.85
C GLU A 270 10.00 -13.69 -7.16
N VAL A 271 8.93 -12.88 -7.23
CA VAL A 271 8.84 -11.59 -6.54
C VAL A 271 7.74 -11.63 -5.49
N ILE A 272 8.13 -11.51 -4.23
CA ILE A 272 7.25 -11.36 -3.06
C ILE A 272 7.31 -9.91 -2.60
N LEU A 273 6.16 -9.31 -2.32
CA LEU A 273 6.09 -7.95 -1.79
C LEU A 273 5.76 -7.94 -0.30
N ASP A 274 6.57 -7.23 0.48
CA ASP A 274 6.16 -6.79 1.81
C ASP A 274 5.09 -5.70 1.68
N VAL A 275 3.92 -5.94 2.27
CA VAL A 275 2.73 -5.10 2.12
C VAL A 275 2.18 -4.64 3.47
N VAL A 276 1.85 -3.34 3.52
CA VAL A 276 1.33 -2.67 4.71
C VAL A 276 -0.11 -2.25 4.44
N TYR A 277 -1.06 -3.12 4.80
CA TYR A 277 -2.49 -2.82 4.73
C TYR A 277 -3.12 -2.54 6.10
N ASN A 278 -2.34 -2.63 7.18
CA ASN A 278 -2.84 -2.52 8.54
C ASN A 278 -3.00 -1.04 8.99
N HIS A 279 -2.18 -0.13 8.46
CA HIS A 279 -2.24 1.31 8.72
C HIS A 279 -1.94 2.14 7.46
N SER A 280 -1.99 3.46 7.60
CA SER A 280 -1.62 4.42 6.55
C SER A 280 -0.73 5.54 7.08
N GLY A 281 -0.07 6.23 6.15
CA GLY A 281 0.74 7.42 6.39
C GLY A 281 0.02 8.62 7.01
N GLU A 282 -1.29 8.57 7.20
CA GLU A 282 -2.02 9.69 7.81
C GLU A 282 -1.96 9.73 9.34
N GLY A 283 -1.41 8.71 10.01
CA GLY A 283 -1.27 8.68 11.48
C GLY A 283 -2.59 8.86 12.25
N ASN A 284 -2.50 9.35 13.48
CA ASN A 284 -3.67 9.56 14.37
C ASN A 284 -4.41 10.88 14.10
N HIS A 285 -5.29 11.33 15.01
CA HIS A 285 -6.03 12.60 14.91
C HIS A 285 -5.19 13.86 14.67
N LEU A 286 -3.90 13.86 15.05
CA LEU A 286 -2.93 14.95 14.83
C LEU A 286 -2.06 14.73 13.58
N GLY A 287 -2.36 13.71 12.78
CA GLY A 287 -1.69 13.47 11.51
C GLY A 287 -2.21 14.35 10.38
N PRO A 288 -1.55 14.29 9.20
CA PRO A 288 -1.95 15.07 8.04
C PRO A 288 -3.27 14.58 7.43
N THR A 289 -3.81 15.35 6.49
CA THR A 289 -4.99 15.02 5.69
C THR A 289 -4.58 15.00 4.21
N LEU A 290 -4.27 13.81 3.72
CA LEU A 290 -3.63 13.52 2.43
C LEU A 290 -4.51 12.66 1.52
N SER A 291 -5.29 11.73 2.05
CA SER A 291 -6.12 10.80 1.26
C SER A 291 -7.35 10.37 2.05
N PHE A 292 -7.36 9.14 2.57
CA PHE A 292 -8.45 8.45 3.25
C PHE A 292 -9.20 9.32 4.27
N ARG A 293 -8.49 10.04 5.15
CA ARG A 293 -9.07 10.91 6.18
C ARG A 293 -9.94 12.01 5.57
N GLY A 294 -9.50 12.61 4.48
CA GLY A 294 -10.23 13.68 3.82
C GLY A 294 -11.35 13.17 2.92
N ILE A 295 -11.24 11.93 2.43
CA ILE A 295 -12.21 11.30 1.53
C ILE A 295 -13.37 10.70 2.32
N ASP A 296 -13.07 9.90 3.35
CA ASP A 296 -14.08 9.32 4.23
C ASP A 296 -13.46 8.71 5.50
N ASN A 297 -13.16 9.56 6.48
CA ASN A 297 -12.47 9.14 7.70
C ASN A 297 -13.19 8.01 8.47
N ALA A 298 -14.52 8.07 8.56
CA ALA A 298 -15.30 7.14 9.36
C ALA A 298 -15.43 5.76 8.71
N SER A 299 -15.31 5.69 7.38
CA SER A 299 -15.31 4.44 6.64
C SER A 299 -13.92 3.79 6.62
N TYR A 300 -12.86 4.57 6.35
CA TYR A 300 -11.51 4.03 6.16
C TYR A 300 -10.79 3.60 7.44
N TYR A 301 -11.05 4.24 8.57
CA TYR A 301 -10.32 3.98 9.82
C TYR A 301 -11.18 3.41 10.93
N ARG A 302 -10.57 2.54 11.74
CA ARG A 302 -11.18 2.11 13.01
C ARG A 302 -11.15 3.28 13.98
N LEU A 303 -12.33 3.76 14.35
CA LEU A 303 -12.49 4.80 15.36
C LEU A 303 -12.68 4.18 16.74
N ASP A 304 -12.19 4.86 17.77
CA ASP A 304 -12.38 4.45 19.15
C ASP A 304 -13.85 4.72 19.60
N THR A 305 -14.19 4.27 20.81
CA THR A 305 -15.46 4.54 21.48
C THR A 305 -15.74 6.04 21.54
N ASP A 306 -14.71 6.85 21.86
CA ASP A 306 -14.69 8.25 21.49
C ASP A 306 -14.27 8.36 20.02
N ARG A 307 -15.26 8.52 19.14
CA ARG A 307 -15.11 8.52 17.68
C ARG A 307 -14.19 9.62 17.14
N ARG A 308 -13.79 10.58 17.99
CA ARG A 308 -12.74 11.54 17.65
C ARG A 308 -11.38 10.88 17.45
N PHE A 309 -11.11 9.82 18.19
CA PHE A 309 -9.83 9.13 18.22
C PHE A 309 -9.87 7.84 17.40
N TYR A 310 -8.69 7.26 17.19
CA TYR A 310 -8.45 6.12 16.33
C TYR A 310 -8.06 4.93 17.21
N GLN A 311 -8.56 3.75 16.90
CA GLN A 311 -8.00 2.52 17.44
C GLN A 311 -6.65 2.27 16.78
N ASP A 312 -5.65 1.91 17.59
CA ASP A 312 -4.28 1.73 17.13
C ASP A 312 -3.74 0.38 17.61
N PHE A 313 -3.91 -0.64 16.79
CA PHE A 313 -3.31 -1.97 17.01
C PHE A 313 -1.91 -2.08 16.37
N THR A 314 -1.47 -1.06 15.65
CA THR A 314 -0.26 -1.07 14.81
C THR A 314 0.88 -0.28 15.45
N GLY A 315 0.57 0.64 16.36
CA GLY A 315 1.51 1.56 17.00
C GLY A 315 1.89 2.76 16.12
N THR A 316 1.19 2.97 15.01
CA THR A 316 1.47 4.04 14.03
C THR A 316 0.43 5.16 14.06
N GLY A 317 -0.53 5.07 14.98
CA GLY A 317 -1.55 6.08 15.24
C GLY A 317 -2.90 5.80 14.58
N ASN A 318 -3.00 4.85 13.65
CA ASN A 318 -4.27 4.41 13.08
C ASN A 318 -4.27 2.92 12.73
N THR A 319 -5.47 2.39 12.53
CA THR A 319 -5.70 1.08 11.93
C THR A 319 -6.75 1.21 10.84
N LEU A 320 -6.50 0.63 9.66
CA LEU A 320 -7.49 0.55 8.59
C LEU A 320 -8.68 -0.35 8.99
N ASN A 321 -9.88 0.06 8.60
CA ASN A 321 -11.11 -0.62 8.97
C ASN A 321 -11.52 -1.69 7.95
N LEU A 322 -10.91 -2.87 8.04
CA LEU A 322 -11.24 -4.00 7.15
C LEU A 322 -12.63 -4.62 7.44
N ASP A 323 -13.34 -4.21 8.51
CA ASP A 323 -14.76 -4.56 8.71
C ASP A 323 -15.65 -3.84 7.68
N HIS A 324 -15.17 -2.74 7.11
CA HIS A 324 -15.92 -1.98 6.11
C HIS A 324 -15.75 -2.60 4.71
N PRO A 325 -16.84 -2.98 4.01
CA PRO A 325 -16.77 -3.69 2.73
C PRO A 325 -15.94 -2.98 1.66
N ARG A 326 -15.99 -1.64 1.60
CA ARG A 326 -15.21 -0.84 0.64
C ARG A 326 -13.72 -0.76 0.95
N VAL A 327 -13.35 -0.89 2.23
CA VAL A 327 -11.94 -0.92 2.64
C VAL A 327 -11.36 -2.31 2.42
N LEU A 328 -12.14 -3.36 2.71
CA LEU A 328 -11.80 -4.72 2.32
C LEU A 328 -11.66 -4.84 0.80
N GLN A 329 -12.58 -4.24 0.03
CA GLN A 329 -12.51 -4.18 -1.43
C GLN A 329 -11.22 -3.47 -1.90
N LEU A 330 -10.86 -2.33 -1.31
CA LEU A 330 -9.61 -1.62 -1.61
C LEU A 330 -8.38 -2.53 -1.46
N VAL A 331 -8.28 -3.24 -0.33
CA VAL A 331 -7.16 -4.15 -0.07
C VAL A 331 -7.16 -5.31 -1.06
N MET A 332 -8.31 -5.97 -1.27
CA MET A 332 -8.42 -7.11 -2.19
C MET A 332 -8.15 -6.70 -3.65
N GLU A 333 -8.59 -5.52 -4.09
CA GLU A 333 -8.30 -5.02 -5.43
C GLU A 333 -6.83 -4.61 -5.58
N SER A 334 -6.20 -4.09 -4.53
CA SER A 334 -4.76 -3.83 -4.53
C SER A 334 -3.96 -5.13 -4.67
N LEU A 335 -4.28 -6.17 -3.90
CA LEU A 335 -3.67 -7.49 -4.02
C LEU A 335 -3.84 -8.06 -5.45
N ARG A 336 -5.07 -8.05 -5.97
CA ARG A 336 -5.35 -8.51 -7.34
C ARG A 336 -4.59 -7.68 -8.39
N TYR A 337 -4.49 -6.38 -8.22
CA TYR A 337 -3.70 -5.51 -9.10
C TYR A 337 -2.23 -5.92 -9.13
N TRP A 338 -1.60 -6.11 -7.97
CA TRP A 338 -0.19 -6.51 -7.90
C TRP A 338 0.04 -7.91 -8.51
N VAL A 339 -0.91 -8.84 -8.35
CA VAL A 339 -0.83 -10.16 -8.99
C VAL A 339 -1.07 -10.08 -10.49
N GLN A 340 -2.21 -9.54 -10.94
CA GLN A 340 -2.62 -9.64 -12.35
C GLN A 340 -1.87 -8.65 -13.25
N GLU A 341 -1.75 -7.40 -12.81
CA GLU A 341 -1.19 -6.32 -13.64
C GLU A 341 0.32 -6.20 -13.50
N MET A 342 0.84 -6.50 -12.31
CA MET A 342 2.26 -6.34 -11.98
C MET A 342 3.01 -7.67 -11.86
N ARG A 343 2.30 -8.81 -11.97
CA ARG A 343 2.83 -10.18 -11.96
C ARG A 343 3.60 -10.58 -10.69
N VAL A 344 3.30 -9.97 -9.55
CA VAL A 344 3.83 -10.38 -8.23
C VAL A 344 3.37 -11.80 -7.90
N ASP A 345 4.25 -12.61 -7.30
CA ASP A 345 4.05 -14.05 -7.00
C ASP A 345 3.64 -14.33 -5.55
N GLY A 346 3.84 -13.36 -4.67
CA GLY A 346 3.52 -13.50 -3.25
C GLY A 346 3.47 -12.19 -2.48
N PHE A 347 2.98 -12.29 -1.25
CA PHE A 347 2.93 -11.19 -0.32
C PHE A 347 3.38 -11.63 1.06
N ARG A 348 4.21 -10.80 1.70
CA ARG A 348 4.46 -10.83 3.15
C ARG A 348 3.69 -9.68 3.78
N PHE A 349 2.76 -10.01 4.67
CA PHE A 349 1.86 -9.04 5.28
C PHE A 349 2.42 -8.59 6.63
N ASP A 350 2.78 -7.30 6.70
CA ASP A 350 3.16 -6.61 7.91
C ASP A 350 1.99 -6.58 8.92
N LEU A 351 2.30 -6.86 10.19
CA LEU A 351 1.36 -6.92 11.31
C LEU A 351 0.02 -7.59 10.93
N CYS A 352 0.10 -8.73 10.24
CA CYS A 352 -1.04 -9.34 9.53
C CYS A 352 -2.23 -9.65 10.46
N THR A 353 -1.96 -9.88 11.75
CA THR A 353 -3.01 -10.04 12.78
C THR A 353 -4.01 -8.90 12.78
N THR A 354 -3.56 -7.67 12.54
CA THR A 354 -4.42 -6.47 12.50
C THR A 354 -5.49 -6.58 11.42
N LEU A 355 -5.16 -7.19 10.28
CA LEU A 355 -6.06 -7.32 9.12
C LEU A 355 -7.23 -8.28 9.40
N ALA A 356 -7.04 -9.16 10.37
CA ALA A 356 -8.01 -10.16 10.78
C ALA A 356 -8.73 -9.80 12.08
N ARG A 357 -8.55 -8.57 12.58
CA ARG A 357 -9.37 -8.07 13.67
C ARG A 357 -10.75 -7.77 13.15
N GLU A 358 -11.78 -8.28 13.81
CA GLU A 358 -13.19 -7.92 13.62
C GLU A 358 -13.78 -7.48 14.95
N ASN A 359 -14.44 -6.32 14.98
CA ASN A 359 -14.95 -5.74 16.22
C ASN A 359 -13.87 -5.59 17.33
N GLY A 360 -12.59 -5.52 16.95
CA GLY A 360 -11.45 -5.37 17.86
C GLY A 360 -10.68 -6.66 18.18
N ASP A 361 -11.26 -7.83 17.95
CA ASP A 361 -10.64 -9.13 18.28
C ASP A 361 -10.16 -9.87 17.02
N TYR A 362 -9.05 -10.60 17.13
CA TYR A 362 -8.58 -11.46 16.04
C TYR A 362 -9.58 -12.60 15.78
N ALA A 363 -9.99 -12.75 14.52
CA ALA A 363 -10.82 -13.84 14.06
C ALA A 363 -10.18 -14.57 12.87
N GLN A 364 -9.95 -15.87 13.04
CA GLN A 364 -9.44 -16.73 11.96
C GLN A 364 -10.44 -16.84 10.78
N GLY A 365 -11.73 -16.65 11.05
CA GLY A 365 -12.80 -16.56 10.04
C GLY A 365 -13.21 -15.12 9.74
N SER A 366 -12.29 -14.17 9.85
CA SER A 366 -12.56 -12.78 9.48
C SER A 366 -12.88 -12.64 8.00
N ALA A 367 -13.65 -11.62 7.64
CA ALA A 367 -14.02 -11.29 6.27
C ALA A 367 -12.80 -11.16 5.34
N PHE A 368 -11.67 -10.66 5.86
CA PHE A 368 -10.40 -10.62 5.12
C PHE A 368 -9.89 -12.01 4.76
N PHE A 369 -9.81 -12.93 5.72
CA PHE A 369 -9.35 -14.30 5.47
C PHE A 369 -10.32 -15.09 4.60
N ASP A 370 -11.63 -14.90 4.78
CA ASP A 370 -12.63 -15.53 3.93
C ASP A 370 -12.52 -15.03 2.48
N ALA A 371 -12.40 -13.70 2.29
CA ALA A 371 -12.28 -13.08 0.98
C ALA A 371 -11.01 -13.54 0.24
N ILE A 372 -9.85 -13.55 0.90
CA ILE A 372 -8.57 -13.93 0.28
C ILE A 372 -8.50 -15.43 -0.01
N ARG A 373 -9.10 -16.27 0.84
CA ARG A 373 -9.09 -17.74 0.69
C ARG A 373 -9.93 -18.19 -0.50
N GLN A 374 -11.07 -17.55 -0.74
CA GLN A 374 -11.96 -17.91 -1.85
C GLN A 374 -11.58 -17.25 -3.18
N ASP A 375 -10.72 -16.23 -3.17
CA ASP A 375 -10.37 -15.48 -4.38
C ASP A 375 -9.53 -16.33 -5.36
N PRO A 376 -10.01 -16.58 -6.59
CA PRO A 376 -9.29 -17.39 -7.58
C PRO A 376 -7.93 -16.82 -7.99
N VAL A 377 -7.76 -15.49 -7.93
CA VAL A 377 -6.47 -14.83 -8.23
C VAL A 377 -5.44 -15.13 -7.15
N MET A 378 -5.89 -15.27 -5.90
CA MET A 378 -5.03 -15.48 -4.74
C MET A 378 -4.69 -16.96 -4.49
N ALA A 379 -5.48 -17.90 -5.04
CA ALA A 379 -5.35 -19.34 -4.79
C ALA A 379 -3.98 -19.96 -5.13
N GLY A 380 -3.17 -19.30 -5.98
CA GLY A 380 -1.83 -19.75 -6.37
C GLY A 380 -0.68 -18.84 -5.93
N VAL A 381 -0.97 -17.84 -5.09
CA VAL A 381 -0.02 -16.81 -4.65
C VAL A 381 0.55 -17.19 -3.28
N LYS A 382 1.84 -16.93 -3.05
CA LYS A 382 2.45 -17.16 -1.73
C LYS A 382 1.96 -16.14 -0.72
N LEU A 383 1.41 -16.59 0.41
CA LEU A 383 0.92 -15.73 1.49
C LEU A 383 1.74 -15.97 2.76
N ILE A 384 2.47 -14.96 3.19
CA ILE A 384 3.33 -14.96 4.38
C ILE A 384 2.79 -13.93 5.36
N ALA A 385 2.57 -14.31 6.61
CA ALA A 385 2.11 -13.40 7.65
C ALA A 385 3.22 -13.07 8.64
N GLU A 386 3.29 -11.81 9.08
CA GLU A 386 3.76 -11.48 10.42
C GLU A 386 2.64 -11.79 11.43
N PRO A 387 2.75 -12.86 12.22
CA PRO A 387 1.62 -13.39 12.98
C PRO A 387 1.48 -12.72 14.34
N TRP A 388 1.68 -11.40 14.38
CA TRP A 388 1.45 -10.59 15.57
C TRP A 388 1.06 -9.15 15.23
N ASP A 389 0.49 -8.46 16.20
CA ASP A 389 0.36 -6.99 16.23
C ASP A 389 0.55 -6.48 17.68
N LEU A 390 0.36 -5.17 17.89
CA LEU A 390 0.51 -4.54 19.22
C LEU A 390 -0.79 -4.49 20.03
N GLY A 391 -1.90 -4.98 19.46
CA GLY A 391 -3.20 -4.97 20.12
C GLY A 391 -3.33 -6.05 21.19
N PRO A 392 -4.39 -5.99 22.02
CA PRO A 392 -4.72 -7.06 22.95
C PRO A 392 -4.83 -8.41 22.24
N TYR A 393 -4.21 -9.44 22.84
CA TYR A 393 -4.11 -10.77 22.26
C TYR A 393 -3.53 -10.79 20.84
N GLY A 394 -2.63 -9.85 20.54
CA GLY A 394 -2.04 -9.69 19.21
C GLY A 394 -1.14 -10.84 18.76
N TYR A 395 -0.59 -11.66 19.66
CA TYR A 395 0.31 -12.75 19.28
C TYR A 395 -0.46 -13.99 18.78
N GLN A 396 -0.39 -14.28 17.48
CA GLN A 396 -1.20 -15.28 16.77
C GLN A 396 -0.37 -16.32 16.01
N LEU A 397 0.88 -16.55 16.40
CA LEU A 397 1.74 -17.56 15.78
C LEU A 397 1.08 -18.95 15.78
N GLY A 398 0.92 -19.54 14.61
CA GLY A 398 0.26 -20.84 14.38
C GLY A 398 -1.25 -20.76 14.19
N ASN A 399 -1.89 -19.61 14.47
CA ASN A 399 -3.34 -19.46 14.44
C ASN A 399 -3.89 -18.97 13.08
N PHE A 400 -3.03 -18.72 12.08
CA PHE A 400 -3.49 -18.34 10.75
C PHE A 400 -4.15 -19.53 10.01
N PRO A 401 -5.12 -19.28 9.12
CA PRO A 401 -5.80 -20.36 8.41
C PRO A 401 -4.84 -21.12 7.48
N PRO A 402 -5.17 -22.39 7.12
CA PRO A 402 -4.39 -23.12 6.13
C PRO A 402 -4.20 -22.33 4.83
N GLY A 403 -3.05 -22.49 4.18
CA GLY A 403 -2.64 -21.72 3.00
C GLY A 403 -1.71 -20.54 3.32
N TRP A 404 -1.54 -20.20 4.60
CA TRP A 404 -0.59 -19.20 5.04
C TRP A 404 0.68 -19.83 5.60
N ALA A 405 1.82 -19.25 5.22
CA ALA A 405 3.06 -19.37 5.95
C ALA A 405 3.20 -18.19 6.93
N GLU A 406 4.01 -18.37 7.97
CA GLU A 406 4.14 -17.41 9.05
C GLU A 406 5.62 -17.23 9.41
N TRP A 407 6.04 -15.97 9.61
CA TRP A 407 7.34 -15.68 10.20
C TRP A 407 7.45 -16.30 11.60
N ASN A 408 8.37 -17.25 11.76
CA ASN A 408 8.51 -18.00 12.99
C ASN A 408 9.45 -17.29 13.97
N GLY A 409 8.88 -16.35 14.73
CA GLY A 409 9.60 -15.67 15.81
C GLY A 409 10.18 -16.61 16.86
N GLN A 410 9.52 -17.75 17.14
CA GLN A 410 10.03 -18.75 18.08
C GLN A 410 11.26 -19.48 17.54
N TYR A 411 11.31 -19.78 16.22
CA TYR A 411 12.51 -20.32 15.58
C TYR A 411 13.68 -19.35 15.73
N ARG A 412 13.48 -18.09 15.30
CA ARG A 412 14.50 -17.03 15.41
C ARG A 412 15.06 -16.93 16.83
N ASP A 413 14.19 -16.83 17.83
CA ASP A 413 14.62 -16.57 19.21
C ASP A 413 15.27 -17.81 19.84
N THR A 414 14.73 -19.01 19.59
CA THR A 414 15.31 -20.27 20.11
C THR A 414 16.69 -20.54 19.51
N VAL A 415 16.84 -20.43 18.19
CA VAL A 415 18.12 -20.66 17.51
C VAL A 415 19.16 -19.66 17.98
N ARG A 416 18.80 -18.36 18.09
CA ARG A 416 19.70 -17.33 18.63
C ARG A 416 20.13 -17.63 20.07
N ARG A 417 19.19 -18.00 20.95
CA ARG A 417 19.49 -18.32 22.35
C ARG A 417 20.36 -19.57 22.48
N PHE A 418 20.11 -20.59 21.66
CA PHE A 418 20.92 -21.81 21.65
C PHE A 418 22.37 -21.50 21.30
N TRP A 419 22.62 -20.77 20.20
CA TRP A 419 23.97 -20.41 19.79
C TRP A 419 24.64 -19.39 20.71
N LYS A 420 23.86 -18.53 21.36
CA LYS A 420 24.34 -17.64 22.43
C LYS A 420 24.85 -18.42 23.66
N GLY A 421 24.39 -19.65 23.87
CA GLY A 421 24.80 -20.52 24.98
C GLY A 421 23.81 -20.60 26.16
N ASP A 422 22.55 -20.19 25.96
CA ASP A 422 21.50 -20.37 26.96
C ASP A 422 21.24 -21.88 27.21
N LYS A 423 21.07 -22.27 28.47
CA LYS A 423 20.88 -23.68 28.86
C LYS A 423 19.42 -24.13 28.68
N GLY A 424 19.22 -25.44 28.47
CA GLY A 424 17.89 -26.08 28.47
C GLY A 424 17.12 -26.02 27.15
N LEU A 425 17.77 -25.67 26.03
CA LEU A 425 17.10 -25.41 24.75
C LEU A 425 17.09 -26.58 23.77
N VAL A 426 17.64 -27.74 24.11
CA VAL A 426 17.79 -28.86 23.17
C VAL A 426 16.45 -29.35 22.63
N ALA A 427 15.43 -29.45 23.49
CA ALA A 427 14.09 -29.89 23.09
C ALA A 427 13.41 -28.86 22.17
N ASP A 428 13.43 -27.58 22.56
CA ASP A 428 12.86 -26.50 21.75
C ASP A 428 13.57 -26.41 20.40
N LEU A 429 14.90 -26.47 20.38
CA LEU A 429 15.69 -26.45 19.15
C LEU A 429 15.31 -27.62 18.24
N ALA A 430 15.15 -28.84 18.78
CA ALA A 430 14.76 -30.00 18.00
C ALA A 430 13.41 -29.78 17.29
N SER A 431 12.41 -29.21 17.97
CA SER A 431 11.15 -28.81 17.35
C SER A 431 11.36 -27.73 16.27
N ARG A 432 12.17 -26.71 16.56
CA ARG A 432 12.42 -25.59 15.63
C ARG A 432 13.06 -26.04 14.32
N VAL A 433 14.11 -26.87 14.37
CA VAL A 433 14.81 -27.36 13.17
C VAL A 433 13.99 -28.40 12.40
N ALA A 434 13.04 -29.07 13.06
CA ALA A 434 12.11 -30.01 12.43
C ALA A 434 10.85 -29.33 11.86
N GLY A 435 10.91 -28.03 11.55
CA GLY A 435 9.80 -27.29 10.95
C GLY A 435 8.69 -26.88 11.93
N SER A 436 8.97 -26.89 13.23
CA SER A 436 8.04 -26.46 14.30
C SER A 436 6.66 -27.11 14.21
N SER A 437 6.63 -28.44 14.07
CA SER A 437 5.38 -29.21 13.95
C SER A 437 4.48 -29.12 15.19
N ASP A 438 5.01 -28.75 16.34
CA ASP A 438 4.26 -28.44 17.55
C ASP A 438 3.41 -27.16 17.42
N ILE A 439 3.76 -26.27 16.48
CA ILE A 439 3.02 -25.05 16.16
C ILE A 439 2.18 -25.26 14.89
N PHE A 440 2.81 -25.80 13.83
CA PHE A 440 2.23 -25.82 12.49
C PHE A 440 1.73 -27.20 12.04
N GLY A 441 1.94 -28.27 12.81
CA GLY A 441 1.61 -29.65 12.43
C GLY A 441 0.12 -30.00 12.51
N SER A 442 -0.77 -29.07 12.15
CA SER A 442 -2.22 -29.26 12.21
C SER A 442 -2.91 -28.81 10.92
N ARG A 443 -4.14 -29.30 10.70
CA ARG A 443 -5.04 -28.88 9.60
C ARG A 443 -4.41 -28.94 8.19
N GLY A 444 -3.53 -29.91 7.94
CA GLY A 444 -2.88 -30.10 6.64
C GLY A 444 -1.77 -29.11 6.32
N ARG A 445 -1.39 -28.23 7.25
CA ARG A 445 -0.20 -27.40 7.14
C ARG A 445 1.05 -28.29 7.21
N ARG A 446 2.11 -27.82 6.57
CA ARG A 446 3.35 -28.56 6.30
C ARG A 446 4.54 -27.74 6.80
N PRO A 447 5.76 -28.29 6.86
CA PRO A 447 6.92 -27.59 7.42
C PRO A 447 7.18 -26.19 6.84
N TRP A 448 6.88 -25.98 5.56
CA TRP A 448 7.00 -24.69 4.88
C TRP A 448 6.02 -23.61 5.38
N ALA A 449 5.08 -23.94 6.27
CA ALA A 449 4.27 -22.95 6.97
C ALA A 449 5.09 -22.15 8.00
N SER A 450 6.28 -22.63 8.37
CA SER A 450 7.25 -21.93 9.21
C SER A 450 8.33 -21.29 8.33
N ILE A 451 8.37 -19.96 8.26
CA ILE A 451 9.40 -19.19 7.54
C ILE A 451 10.33 -18.47 8.50
#